data_AF-A0A538PHW9-F1
#
_entry.id   AF-A0A538PHW9-F1
#
_cell.length_a   1.000
_cell.length_b   1.000
_cell.length_c   1.000
_cell.angle_alpha   90.00
_cell.angle_beta   90.00
_cell.angle_gamma   90.00
#
_symmetry.space_group_name_H-M   'P 1'
#
loop_
_entity.id
_entity.type
_entity.pdbx_description
1 polymer ?
#
loop_
_entity_poly.entity_id
_entity_poly.type
_entity_poly.pdbx_seq_one_letter_code
_entity_poly.pdbx_strand_id
1 'polypeptide(L)'
;MLDRHETELVEQAMAAVAAHSPADALILQGLIVELKATSDLLDRQRPLRRPTALGGEARNEGTLIDHLCTIDGLSGDLALPLKATQSRTYLLTKINFLRGFVKATSVLGDVPGTARMTHDLREELAQSIYTLLAEELFLALLRKPDVSRRTKQRAADQLITVWDDAALEIDDFAPLLESAWHARNRINSAYGTLPAATETFRLVTEDCSPEVLEFFGREGMSADESAAFEEFLFNMTSEELATLRRAMQQQHLSAVSPAWAAEILGRQIEELEHRHEIDPMALYRSYQRRQLAADFRLMSNSPGPRRTAEGYLMVYLLDQQ
;
A
#
# COMPACT_ATOMS: atom_id res chain seq x y z
N MET A 1 8.37 16.61 5.87
CA MET A 1 7.70 17.92 5.85
C MET A 1 6.35 17.77 5.15
N LEU A 2 5.31 18.47 5.59
CA LEU A 2 4.09 18.59 4.77
C LEU A 2 4.40 19.51 3.60
N ASP A 3 3.84 19.21 2.44
CA ASP A 3 3.94 20.08 1.28
C ASP A 3 3.03 21.32 1.43
N ARG A 4 2.97 22.16 0.40
CA ARG A 4 2.12 23.36 0.45
C ARG A 4 0.63 23.01 0.48
N HIS A 5 0.19 22.04 -0.33
CA HIS A 5 -1.21 21.67 -0.42
C HIS A 5 -1.70 21.07 0.89
N GLU A 6 -0.95 20.12 1.45
CA GLU A 6 -1.19 19.49 2.74
C GLU A 6 -1.23 20.51 3.87
N THR A 7 -0.31 21.49 3.86
CA THR A 7 -0.29 22.55 4.88
C THR A 7 -1.56 23.38 4.83
N GLU A 8 -1.97 23.84 3.63
CA GLU A 8 -3.20 24.62 3.45
C GLU A 8 -4.45 23.81 3.86
N LEU A 9 -4.48 22.51 3.54
CA LEU A 9 -5.57 21.60 3.91
C LEU A 9 -5.67 21.38 5.42
N VAL A 10 -4.54 21.12 6.09
CA VAL A 10 -4.45 20.93 7.54
C VAL A 10 -4.86 22.18 8.29
N GLU A 11 -4.46 23.36 7.84
CA GLU A 11 -4.85 24.63 8.45
C GLU A 11 -6.36 24.86 8.37
N GLN A 12 -6.97 24.60 7.20
CA GLN A 12 -8.42 24.67 7.02
C GLN A 12 -9.15 23.67 7.93
N ALA A 13 -8.69 22.42 7.97
CA ALA A 13 -9.29 21.38 8.80
C ALA A 13 -9.15 21.69 10.29
N MET A 14 -8.00 22.22 10.71
CA MET A 14 -7.77 22.63 12.11
C MET A 14 -8.72 23.75 12.52
N ALA A 15 -8.92 24.75 11.67
CA ALA A 15 -9.86 25.84 11.95
C ALA A 15 -11.30 25.32 12.12
N ALA A 16 -11.74 24.42 11.23
CA ALA A 16 -13.05 23.81 11.29
C ALA A 16 -13.24 22.94 12.56
N VAL A 17 -12.25 22.09 12.87
CA VAL A 17 -12.27 21.24 14.07
C VAL A 17 -12.25 22.10 15.34
N ALA A 18 -11.42 23.15 15.41
CA ALA A 18 -11.36 24.02 16.58
C ALA A 18 -12.68 24.76 16.86
N ALA A 19 -13.41 25.14 15.80
CA ALA A 19 -14.73 25.77 15.94
C ALA A 19 -15.79 24.79 16.46
N HIS A 20 -15.66 23.49 16.16
CA HIS A 20 -16.62 22.45 16.56
C HIS A 20 -16.27 21.79 17.89
N SER A 21 -15.01 21.36 18.06
CA SER A 21 -14.47 20.62 19.21
C SER A 21 -13.07 21.13 19.56
N PRO A 22 -12.95 22.09 20.50
CA PRO A 22 -11.65 22.56 20.98
C PRO A 22 -10.78 21.46 21.62
N ALA A 23 -11.41 20.42 22.18
CA ALA A 23 -10.71 19.29 22.77
C ALA A 23 -9.99 18.45 21.70
N ASP A 24 -10.67 18.15 20.58
CA ASP A 24 -10.05 17.42 19.47
C ASP A 24 -8.96 18.27 18.79
N ALA A 25 -9.18 19.58 18.63
CA ALA A 25 -8.18 20.49 18.11
C ALA A 25 -6.88 20.50 18.95
N LEU A 26 -6.98 20.41 20.27
CA LEU A 26 -5.81 20.33 21.15
C LEU A 26 -5.03 19.03 20.95
N ILE A 27 -5.72 17.91 20.74
CA ILE A 27 -5.08 16.62 20.40
C ILE A 27 -4.35 16.73 19.06
N LEU A 28 -5.02 17.27 18.03
CA LEU A 28 -4.43 17.45 16.69
C LEU A 28 -3.22 18.39 16.71
N GLN A 29 -3.24 19.45 17.53
CA GLN A 29 -2.07 20.31 17.74
C GLN A 29 -0.89 19.53 18.33
N GLY A 30 -1.14 18.62 19.26
CA GLY A 30 -0.12 17.69 19.75
C GLY A 30 0.48 16.83 18.64
N LEU A 31 -0.35 16.29 17.75
CA LEU A 31 0.12 15.50 16.60
C LEU A 31 0.96 16.32 15.61
N ILE A 32 0.68 17.62 15.42
CA ILE A 32 1.53 18.52 14.62
C ILE A 32 2.94 18.61 15.23
N VAL A 33 3.03 18.70 16.56
CA VAL A 33 4.32 18.78 17.26
C VAL A 33 5.11 17.48 17.08
N GLU A 34 4.45 16.32 17.23
CA GLU A 34 5.08 15.02 17.02
C GLU A 34 5.56 14.82 15.58
N LEU A 35 4.75 15.22 14.58
CA LEU A 35 5.14 15.14 13.17
C LEU A 35 6.38 16.01 12.85
N LYS A 36 6.45 17.21 13.44
CA LYS A 36 7.64 18.08 13.31
C LYS A 36 8.86 17.45 13.97
N ALA A 37 8.70 16.88 15.17
CA ALA A 37 9.80 16.24 15.87
C ALA A 37 10.37 15.04 15.10
N THR A 38 9.54 14.22 14.46
CA THR A 38 10.02 13.10 13.64
C THR A 38 10.64 13.56 12.32
N SER A 39 10.11 14.61 11.70
CA SER A 39 10.74 15.25 10.52
C SER A 39 12.14 15.76 10.86
N ASP A 40 12.30 16.49 11.96
CA ASP A 40 13.59 17.03 12.41
C ASP A 40 14.63 15.92 12.68
N LEU A 41 14.21 14.76 13.17
CA LEU A 41 15.10 13.60 13.39
C LEU A 41 15.62 13.03 12.07
N LEU A 42 14.75 12.95 11.06
CA LEU A 42 15.08 12.45 9.73
C LEU A 42 15.99 13.42 8.97
N ASP A 43 15.71 14.73 9.04
CA ASP A 43 16.49 15.78 8.37
C ASP A 43 17.93 15.88 8.89
N ARG A 44 18.16 15.50 10.15
CA ARG A 44 19.50 15.42 10.75
C ARG A 44 20.31 14.23 10.23
N GLN A 45 19.68 13.25 9.59
CA GLN A 45 20.41 12.11 9.06
C GLN A 45 21.19 12.47 7.81
N ARG A 46 22.36 11.85 7.72
CA ARG A 46 23.16 11.88 6.51
C ARG A 46 22.40 11.17 5.36
N PRO A 47 22.35 11.74 4.15
CA PRO A 47 21.82 11.05 2.98
C PRO A 47 22.47 9.68 2.77
N LEU A 48 21.69 8.68 2.41
CA LEU A 48 22.12 7.30 2.25
C LEU A 48 23.11 7.15 1.09
N ARG A 49 22.92 7.91 0.01
CA ARG A 49 23.81 7.93 -1.17
C ARG A 49 25.15 8.62 -0.92
N ARG A 50 25.26 9.45 0.12
CA ARG A 50 26.56 10.05 0.47
C ARG A 50 27.53 8.93 0.90
N PRO A 51 28.81 8.95 0.54
CA PRO A 51 29.79 8.00 1.07
C PRO A 51 30.14 8.24 2.55
N THR A 52 30.47 7.18 3.30
CA THR A 52 31.03 7.22 4.67
C THR A 52 31.93 6.01 4.90
N ALA A 53 32.59 5.96 6.05
CA ALA A 53 33.25 4.77 6.55
C ALA A 53 33.00 4.61 8.05
N LEU A 54 32.87 3.36 8.52
CA LEU A 54 32.78 3.03 9.93
C LEU A 54 33.58 1.75 10.19
N GLY A 55 34.40 1.71 11.23
CA GLY A 55 35.19 0.52 11.55
C GLY A 55 36.23 0.10 10.49
N GLY A 56 36.58 0.98 9.56
CA GLY A 56 37.45 0.67 8.42
C GLY A 56 36.72 0.17 7.17
N GLU A 57 35.41 -0.05 7.26
CA GLU A 57 34.58 -0.45 6.12
C GLU A 57 34.02 0.78 5.41
N ALA A 58 34.29 0.89 4.10
CA ALA A 58 33.71 1.92 3.27
C ALA A 58 32.25 1.59 2.95
N ARG A 59 31.38 2.57 3.10
CA ARG A 59 29.97 2.50 2.70
C ARG A 59 29.66 3.59 1.68
N ASN A 60 29.22 3.17 0.50
CA ASN A 60 28.69 3.99 -0.57
C ASN A 60 27.36 3.40 -1.08
N GLU A 61 26.77 4.03 -2.09
CA GLU A 61 25.53 3.58 -2.72
C GLU A 61 25.59 2.12 -3.18
N GLY A 62 26.63 1.74 -3.93
CA GLY A 62 26.78 0.37 -4.44
C GLY A 62 26.86 -0.68 -3.33
N THR A 63 27.64 -0.41 -2.28
CA THR A 63 27.73 -1.32 -1.12
C THR A 63 26.41 -1.43 -0.35
N LEU A 64 25.61 -0.35 -0.30
CA LEU A 64 24.29 -0.37 0.35
C LEU A 64 23.29 -1.18 -0.49
N ILE A 65 23.26 -0.97 -1.80
CA ILE A 65 22.43 -1.76 -2.72
C ILE A 65 22.77 -3.24 -2.64
N ASP A 66 24.07 -3.58 -2.67
CA ASP A 66 24.51 -4.97 -2.55
C ASP A 66 24.12 -5.57 -1.20
N HIS A 67 24.32 -4.83 -0.09
CA HIS A 67 23.88 -5.24 1.24
C HIS A 67 22.38 -5.55 1.26
N LEU A 68 21.54 -4.62 0.80
CA LEU A 68 20.07 -4.80 0.74
C LEU A 68 19.65 -6.02 -0.09
N CYS A 69 20.33 -6.28 -1.22
CA CYS A 69 20.06 -7.44 -2.06
C CYS A 69 20.44 -8.79 -1.42
N THR A 70 21.26 -8.77 -0.37
CA THR A 70 21.74 -9.97 0.34
C THR A 70 21.02 -10.22 1.67
N ILE A 71 20.07 -9.37 2.07
CA ILE A 71 19.29 -9.56 3.29
C ILE A 71 18.45 -10.84 3.17
N ASP A 72 18.64 -11.75 4.12
CA ASP A 72 17.94 -13.03 4.21
C ASP A 72 16.46 -12.90 4.64
N GLY A 73 16.06 -11.70 5.06
CA GLY A 73 14.74 -11.38 5.57
C GLY A 73 14.49 -11.83 7.01
N LEU A 74 15.44 -12.53 7.64
CA LEU A 74 15.37 -12.97 9.03
C LEU A 74 15.87 -11.89 9.99
N SER A 75 16.85 -11.12 9.54
CA SER A 75 17.39 -10.00 10.31
C SER A 75 16.44 -8.80 10.40
N GLY A 76 15.37 -8.78 9.58
CA GLY A 76 14.33 -7.75 9.59
C GLY A 76 14.88 -6.33 9.55
N ASP A 77 14.29 -5.45 10.36
CA ASP A 77 14.69 -4.03 10.45
C ASP A 77 16.12 -3.83 11.00
N LEU A 78 16.71 -4.83 11.67
CA LEU A 78 18.09 -4.72 12.19
C LEU A 78 19.15 -4.68 11.08
N ALA A 79 18.81 -5.19 9.89
CA ALA A 79 19.69 -5.12 8.72
C ALA A 79 19.53 -3.82 7.93
N LEU A 80 18.55 -2.98 8.25
CA LEU A 80 18.29 -1.74 7.54
C LEU A 80 19.14 -0.59 8.10
N PRO A 81 19.50 0.42 7.28
CA PRO A 81 20.17 1.60 7.80
C PRO A 81 19.23 2.40 8.71
N LEU A 82 19.78 3.05 9.75
CA LEU A 82 18.99 3.84 10.71
C LEU A 82 18.03 4.85 10.04
N LYS A 83 18.47 5.50 8.94
CA LYS A 83 17.62 6.44 8.19
C LYS A 83 16.36 5.78 7.62
N ALA A 84 16.40 4.50 7.21
CA ALA A 84 15.21 3.77 6.77
C ALA A 84 14.16 3.65 7.89
N THR A 85 14.59 3.26 9.10
CA THR A 85 13.70 3.17 10.27
C THR A 85 13.12 4.53 10.65
N GLN A 86 13.91 5.60 10.56
CA GLN A 86 13.45 6.95 10.86
C GLN A 86 12.49 7.48 9.77
N SER A 87 12.76 7.18 8.50
CA SER A 87 11.87 7.50 7.39
C SER A 87 10.51 6.83 7.56
N ARG A 88 10.50 5.52 7.83
CA ARG A 88 9.27 4.77 8.13
C ARG A 88 8.55 5.33 9.35
N THR A 89 9.29 5.69 10.40
CA THR A 89 8.72 6.29 11.62
C THR A 89 8.01 7.60 11.29
N TYR A 90 8.66 8.49 10.53
CA TYR A 90 8.04 9.74 10.07
C TYR A 90 6.77 9.46 9.25
N LEU A 91 6.82 8.52 8.30
CA LEU A 91 5.67 8.18 7.47
C LEU A 91 4.50 7.64 8.29
N LEU A 92 4.76 6.75 9.27
CA LEU A 92 3.74 6.26 10.21
C LEU A 92 3.18 7.39 11.09
N THR A 93 4.00 8.35 11.50
CA THR A 93 3.53 9.56 12.20
C THR A 93 2.62 10.40 11.30
N LYS A 94 2.99 10.61 10.03
CA LYS A 94 2.16 11.31 9.02
C LYS A 94 0.81 10.61 8.82
N ILE A 95 0.81 9.28 8.68
CA ILE A 95 -0.43 8.48 8.58
C ILE A 95 -1.32 8.66 9.82
N ASN A 96 -0.77 8.54 11.04
CA ASN A 96 -1.57 8.71 12.26
C ASN A 96 -2.08 10.14 12.43
N PHE A 97 -1.27 11.12 12.06
CA PHE A 97 -1.62 12.53 12.01
C PHE A 97 -2.83 12.76 11.08
N LEU A 98 -2.77 12.32 9.82
CA LEU A 98 -3.86 12.45 8.85
C LEU A 98 -5.11 11.68 9.27
N ARG A 99 -4.96 10.47 9.84
CA ARG A 99 -6.09 9.72 10.42
C ARG A 99 -6.78 10.48 11.54
N GLY A 100 -6.03 11.21 12.37
CA GLY A 100 -6.58 12.10 13.39
C GLY A 100 -7.49 13.15 12.78
N PHE A 101 -7.04 13.81 11.72
CA PHE A 101 -7.83 14.79 10.98
C PHE A 101 -9.07 14.17 10.34
N VAL A 102 -8.95 13.08 9.58
CA VAL A 102 -10.09 12.39 8.96
C VAL A 102 -11.16 12.02 10.00
N LYS A 103 -10.74 11.55 11.18
CA LYS A 103 -11.65 11.21 12.28
C LYS A 103 -12.31 12.46 12.90
N ALA A 104 -11.55 13.53 13.10
CA ALA A 104 -12.08 14.75 13.70
C ALA A 104 -13.00 15.52 12.74
N THR A 105 -12.77 15.41 11.43
CA THR A 105 -13.60 16.09 10.42
C THR A 105 -14.86 15.31 10.06
N SER A 106 -14.91 13.98 10.28
CA SER A 106 -16.09 13.16 9.98
C SER A 106 -17.32 13.52 10.81
N VAL A 107 -17.14 14.16 11.97
CA VAL A 107 -18.23 14.60 12.86
C VAL A 107 -18.73 16.02 12.57
N LEU A 108 -18.12 16.74 11.61
CA LEU A 108 -18.47 18.14 11.31
C LEU A 108 -19.82 18.29 10.59
N GLY A 109 -20.42 17.20 10.09
CA GLY A 109 -21.70 17.22 9.38
C GLY A 109 -21.65 18.02 8.06
N ASP A 110 -22.83 18.46 7.59
CA ASP A 110 -23.03 19.12 6.29
C ASP A 110 -22.64 20.62 6.28
N VAL A 111 -21.55 20.98 6.95
CA VAL A 111 -21.02 22.35 6.85
C VAL A 111 -20.47 22.57 5.43
N PRO A 112 -20.85 23.66 4.73
CA PRO A 112 -20.37 23.89 3.37
C PRO A 112 -18.84 23.85 3.27
N GLY A 113 -18.33 23.03 2.35
CA GLY A 113 -16.89 22.85 2.14
C GLY A 113 -16.24 21.71 2.92
N THR A 114 -16.88 21.15 3.96
CA THR A 114 -16.29 20.05 4.75
C THR A 114 -16.22 18.75 3.98
N ALA A 115 -17.18 18.48 3.09
CA ALA A 115 -17.18 17.27 2.27
C ALA A 115 -15.92 17.18 1.39
N ARG A 116 -15.57 18.28 0.70
CA ARG A 116 -14.36 18.35 -0.12
C ARG A 116 -13.10 18.23 0.74
N MET A 117 -13.00 19.03 1.80
CA MET A 117 -11.86 18.98 2.72
C MET A 117 -11.64 17.57 3.32
N THR A 118 -12.71 16.88 3.68
CA THR A 118 -12.63 15.52 4.23
C THR A 118 -12.27 14.49 3.16
N HIS A 119 -12.70 14.70 1.92
CA HIS A 119 -12.25 13.90 0.78
C HIS A 119 -10.76 14.10 0.53
N ASP A 120 -10.30 15.35 0.41
CA ASP A 120 -8.89 15.69 0.19
C ASP A 120 -8.01 15.11 1.32
N LEU A 121 -8.44 15.18 2.60
CA LEU A 121 -7.73 14.54 3.72
C LEU A 121 -7.63 13.01 3.61
N ARG A 122 -8.64 12.35 3.01
CA ARG A 122 -8.60 10.90 2.77
C ARG A 122 -7.68 10.55 1.61
N GLU A 123 -7.59 11.40 0.59
CA GLU A 123 -6.63 11.24 -0.51
C GLU A 123 -5.19 11.36 0.01
N GLU A 124 -4.87 12.39 0.80
CA GLU A 124 -3.54 12.54 1.43
C GLU A 124 -3.18 11.36 2.34
N LEU A 125 -4.18 10.84 3.07
CA LEU A 125 -4.02 9.64 3.87
C LEU A 125 -3.75 8.42 2.99
N ALA A 126 -4.43 8.30 1.85
CA ALA A 126 -4.22 7.23 0.89
C ALA A 126 -2.82 7.28 0.29
N GLN A 127 -2.36 8.44 -0.19
CA GLN A 127 -1.00 8.64 -0.70
C GLN A 127 0.04 8.19 0.33
N SER A 128 -0.07 8.63 1.59
CA SER A 128 0.85 8.23 2.66
C SER A 128 0.85 6.71 2.92
N ILE A 129 -0.32 6.06 2.89
CA ILE A 129 -0.42 4.61 3.06
C ILE A 129 0.12 3.86 1.83
N TYR A 130 -0.08 4.38 0.62
CA TYR A 130 0.43 3.79 -0.61
C TYR A 130 1.97 3.87 -0.67
N THR A 131 2.56 4.99 -0.23
CA THR A 131 4.02 5.10 -0.07
C THR A 131 4.55 4.04 0.90
N LEU A 132 3.87 3.82 2.04
CA LEU A 132 4.25 2.77 3.00
C LEU A 132 4.15 1.37 2.37
N LEU A 133 3.05 1.11 1.65
CA LEU A 133 2.84 -0.17 0.96
C LEU A 133 3.91 -0.44 -0.09
N ALA A 134 4.34 0.57 -0.84
CA ALA A 134 5.39 0.42 -1.83
C ALA A 134 6.75 0.16 -1.19
N GLU A 135 7.06 0.81 -0.05
CA GLU A 135 8.25 0.50 0.74
C GLU A 135 8.26 -0.98 1.15
N GLU A 136 7.14 -1.48 1.70
CA GLU A 136 7.01 -2.88 2.10
C GLU A 136 7.07 -3.85 0.91
N LEU A 137 6.51 -3.46 -0.23
CA LEU A 137 6.57 -4.23 -1.46
C LEU A 137 7.99 -4.36 -1.99
N PHE A 138 8.76 -3.27 -2.07
CA PHE A 138 10.16 -3.35 -2.48
C PHE A 138 10.97 -4.23 -1.53
N LEU A 139 10.78 -4.09 -0.21
CA LEU A 139 11.42 -4.98 0.77
C LEU A 139 10.99 -6.45 0.61
N ALA A 140 9.74 -6.71 0.23
CA ALA A 140 9.29 -8.06 -0.11
C ALA A 140 10.01 -8.60 -1.35
N LEU A 141 10.14 -7.80 -2.41
CA LEU A 141 10.83 -8.19 -3.65
C LEU A 141 12.31 -8.53 -3.43
N LEU A 142 13.02 -7.80 -2.57
CA LEU A 142 14.42 -8.10 -2.24
C LEU A 142 14.59 -9.52 -1.67
N ARG A 143 13.56 -10.04 -0.99
CA ARG A 143 13.58 -11.37 -0.35
C ARG A 143 13.11 -12.50 -1.27
N LYS A 144 12.48 -12.19 -2.41
CA LYS A 144 11.98 -13.23 -3.33
C LYS A 144 13.12 -13.93 -4.07
N PRO A 145 13.19 -15.27 -4.05
CA PRO A 145 14.30 -16.01 -4.66
C PRO A 145 14.22 -16.05 -6.19
N ASP A 146 13.01 -15.90 -6.76
CA ASP A 146 12.73 -15.90 -8.19
C ASP A 146 12.91 -14.53 -8.85
N VAL A 147 13.19 -13.48 -8.07
CA VAL A 147 13.44 -12.12 -8.59
C VAL A 147 14.92 -11.95 -8.92
N SER A 148 15.21 -11.47 -10.13
CA SER A 148 16.58 -11.33 -10.62
C SER A 148 17.40 -10.34 -9.78
N ARG A 149 18.73 -10.53 -9.71
CA ARG A 149 19.60 -9.59 -9.00
C ARG A 149 19.48 -8.16 -9.55
N ARG A 150 19.33 -8.00 -10.87
CA ARG A 150 19.18 -6.69 -11.51
C ARG A 150 17.89 -5.99 -11.03
N THR A 151 16.78 -6.72 -11.00
CA THR A 151 15.49 -6.20 -10.50
C THR A 151 15.59 -5.83 -9.02
N LYS A 152 16.25 -6.65 -8.20
CA LYS A 152 16.50 -6.34 -6.78
C LYS A 152 17.33 -5.08 -6.60
N GLN A 153 18.37 -4.89 -7.39
CA GLN A 153 19.20 -3.68 -7.33
C GLN A 153 18.37 -2.42 -7.63
N ARG A 154 17.43 -2.49 -8.58
CA ARG A 154 16.51 -1.39 -8.88
C ARG A 154 15.49 -1.14 -7.77
N ALA A 155 14.92 -2.20 -7.19
CA ALA A 155 14.04 -2.07 -6.02
C ALA A 155 14.78 -1.45 -4.81
N ALA A 156 16.03 -1.86 -4.58
CA ALA A 156 16.89 -1.30 -3.54
C ALA A 156 17.22 0.17 -3.80
N ASP A 157 17.47 0.55 -5.05
CA ASP A 157 17.69 1.94 -5.45
C ASP A 157 16.46 2.82 -5.18
N GLN A 158 15.26 2.33 -5.52
CA GLN A 158 13.99 3.02 -5.22
C GLN A 158 13.78 3.18 -3.71
N LEU A 159 14.03 2.13 -2.92
CA LEU A 159 13.97 2.21 -1.45
C LEU A 159 14.91 3.27 -0.88
N ILE A 160 16.13 3.37 -1.40
CA ILE A 160 17.09 4.39 -0.97
C ILE A 160 16.55 5.78 -1.24
N THR A 161 15.93 6.01 -2.41
CA THR A 161 15.30 7.28 -2.76
C THR A 161 14.15 7.62 -1.80
N VAL A 162 13.22 6.69 -1.58
CA VAL A 162 12.09 6.85 -0.64
C VAL A 162 12.58 7.14 0.78
N TRP A 163 13.62 6.46 1.26
CA TRP A 163 14.17 6.69 2.60
C TRP A 163 14.99 7.98 2.71
N ASP A 164 15.46 8.53 1.60
CA ASP A 164 16.24 9.78 1.60
C ASP A 164 15.35 11.02 1.54
N ASP A 165 14.16 10.92 0.95
CA ASP A 165 13.23 12.03 0.72
C ASP A 165 11.86 11.78 1.37
N ALA A 166 11.60 12.48 2.46
CA ALA A 166 10.36 12.36 3.23
C ALA A 166 9.15 13.06 2.59
N ALA A 167 9.37 13.86 1.54
CA ALA A 167 8.32 14.53 0.79
C ALA A 167 7.86 13.70 -0.42
N LEU A 168 8.57 12.62 -0.75
CA LEU A 168 8.25 11.78 -1.88
C LEU A 168 6.96 10.98 -1.65
N GLU A 169 6.05 11.06 -2.60
CA GLU A 169 4.79 10.33 -2.58
C GLU A 169 4.75 9.24 -3.64
N ILE A 170 3.77 8.33 -3.56
CA ILE A 170 3.77 7.12 -4.38
C ILE A 170 3.67 7.42 -5.88
N ASP A 171 2.99 8.51 -6.25
CA ASP A 171 2.85 8.97 -7.63
C ASP A 171 4.18 9.47 -8.23
N ASP A 172 5.09 9.98 -7.41
CA ASP A 172 6.43 10.41 -7.85
C ASP A 172 7.31 9.26 -8.35
N PHE A 173 7.21 8.07 -7.73
CA PHE A 173 8.15 6.96 -7.99
C PHE A 173 7.51 5.65 -8.46
N ALA A 174 6.21 5.44 -8.22
CA ALA A 174 5.48 4.29 -8.72
C ALA A 174 4.02 4.62 -9.10
N PRO A 175 3.80 5.55 -10.07
CA PRO A 175 2.47 6.03 -10.45
C PRO A 175 1.53 4.92 -10.96
N LEU A 176 2.07 3.84 -11.54
CA LEU A 176 1.26 2.71 -11.98
C LEU A 176 0.73 1.85 -10.83
N LEU A 177 1.48 1.76 -9.71
CA LEU A 177 0.96 1.13 -8.50
C LEU A 177 -0.10 1.99 -7.86
N GLU A 178 0.16 3.30 -7.75
CA GLU A 178 -0.79 4.28 -7.22
C GLU A 178 -2.12 4.19 -7.97
N SER A 179 -2.09 4.23 -9.30
CA SER A 179 -3.28 4.10 -10.14
C SER A 179 -4.03 2.78 -9.91
N ALA A 180 -3.31 1.65 -9.82
CA ALA A 180 -3.93 0.35 -9.57
C ALA A 180 -4.61 0.30 -8.20
N TRP A 181 -3.94 0.82 -7.16
CA TRP A 181 -4.44 0.86 -5.80
C TRP A 181 -5.62 1.80 -5.64
N HIS A 182 -5.51 3.00 -6.19
CA HIS A 182 -6.55 4.01 -6.21
C HIS A 182 -7.84 3.48 -6.87
N ALA A 183 -7.74 2.86 -8.05
CA ALA A 183 -8.87 2.21 -8.71
C ALA A 183 -9.45 1.07 -7.86
N ARG A 184 -8.58 0.21 -7.29
CA ARG A 184 -9.03 -0.90 -6.46
C ARG A 184 -9.73 -0.43 -5.19
N ASN A 185 -9.31 0.69 -4.62
CA ASN A 185 -9.84 1.19 -3.35
C ASN A 185 -11.24 1.81 -3.47
N ARG A 186 -11.80 1.90 -4.69
CA ARG A 186 -13.14 2.43 -4.96
C ARG A 186 -14.15 1.38 -5.44
N ILE A 187 -13.72 0.12 -5.56
CA ILE A 187 -14.60 -0.98 -5.99
C ILE A 187 -14.91 -1.94 -4.83
N ASN A 188 -16.19 -2.26 -4.68
CA ASN A 188 -16.61 -3.42 -3.90
C ASN A 188 -16.58 -4.68 -4.77
N SER A 189 -16.20 -5.82 -4.20
CA SER A 189 -16.27 -7.12 -4.88
C SER A 189 -17.72 -7.60 -4.94
N ALA A 190 -18.21 -7.96 -6.13
CA ALA A 190 -19.52 -8.59 -6.29
C ALA A 190 -19.44 -10.12 -6.09
N TYR A 191 -18.26 -10.71 -6.24
CA TYR A 191 -17.97 -12.15 -6.22
C TYR A 191 -18.57 -12.89 -7.41
N GLY A 192 -19.89 -12.79 -7.61
CA GLY A 192 -20.59 -13.29 -8.78
C GLY A 192 -20.23 -14.75 -9.04
N THR A 193 -19.69 -15.04 -10.22
CA THR A 193 -19.32 -16.40 -10.63
C THR A 193 -17.94 -16.85 -10.13
N LEU A 194 -17.11 -15.96 -9.56
CA LEU A 194 -15.69 -16.13 -9.14
C LEU A 194 -14.55 -16.16 -10.21
N PRO A 195 -14.80 -15.98 -11.52
CA PRO A 195 -13.76 -15.59 -12.51
C PRO A 195 -13.34 -14.11 -12.54
N ALA A 196 -13.81 -13.29 -11.61
CA ALA A 196 -13.48 -11.86 -11.48
C ALA A 196 -13.89 -10.94 -12.64
N ALA A 197 -14.72 -11.41 -13.60
CA ALA A 197 -15.11 -10.58 -14.76
C ALA A 197 -15.77 -9.26 -14.35
N THR A 198 -16.68 -9.28 -13.37
CA THR A 198 -17.36 -8.08 -12.86
C THR A 198 -16.37 -7.11 -12.21
N GLU A 199 -15.44 -7.64 -11.41
CA GLU A 199 -14.41 -6.87 -10.73
C GLU A 199 -13.45 -6.22 -11.73
N THR A 200 -13.03 -6.94 -12.77
CA THR A 200 -12.21 -6.39 -13.86
C THR A 200 -12.91 -5.24 -14.56
N PHE A 201 -14.19 -5.38 -14.93
CA PHE A 201 -14.94 -4.28 -15.54
C PHE A 201 -15.08 -3.07 -14.62
N ARG A 202 -15.25 -3.28 -13.30
CA ARG A 202 -15.29 -2.18 -12.33
C ARG A 202 -13.95 -1.47 -12.20
N LEU A 203 -12.85 -2.21 -12.24
CA LEU A 203 -11.50 -1.62 -12.21
C LEU A 203 -11.28 -0.69 -13.41
N VAL A 204 -11.75 -1.09 -14.60
CA VAL A 204 -11.70 -0.27 -15.83
C VAL A 204 -12.49 1.04 -15.68
N THR A 205 -13.57 1.05 -14.90
CA THR A 205 -14.42 2.25 -14.72
C THR A 205 -13.92 3.23 -13.66
N GLU A 206 -12.92 2.88 -12.85
CA GLU A 206 -12.39 3.71 -11.77
C GLU A 206 -11.03 4.35 -12.12
N ASP A 207 -10.86 4.77 -13.37
CA ASP A 207 -9.66 5.48 -13.87
C ASP A 207 -8.33 4.75 -13.62
N CYS A 208 -8.36 3.41 -13.65
CA CYS A 208 -7.14 2.61 -13.64
C CYS A 208 -6.31 2.84 -14.91
N SER A 209 -5.00 3.03 -14.77
CA SER A 209 -4.09 3.29 -15.88
C SER A 209 -4.19 2.20 -16.94
N PRO A 210 -4.28 2.56 -18.25
CA PRO A 210 -4.31 1.58 -19.33
C PRO A 210 -3.12 0.61 -19.31
N GLU A 211 -1.96 1.04 -18.84
CA GLU A 211 -0.75 0.21 -18.76
C GLU A 211 -0.86 -0.89 -17.71
N VAL A 212 -1.56 -0.61 -16.60
CA VAL A 212 -1.88 -1.61 -15.56
C VAL A 212 -2.86 -2.63 -16.14
N LEU A 213 -3.90 -2.16 -16.83
CA LEU A 213 -4.90 -3.01 -17.46
C LEU A 213 -4.29 -3.88 -18.58
N GLU A 214 -3.38 -3.32 -19.38
CA GLU A 214 -2.64 -4.05 -20.41
C GLU A 214 -1.76 -5.12 -19.76
N PHE A 215 -1.05 -4.79 -18.68
CA PHE A 215 -0.25 -5.77 -17.94
C PHE A 215 -1.11 -6.95 -17.48
N PHE A 216 -2.25 -6.72 -16.82
CA PHE A 216 -3.13 -7.79 -16.34
C PHE A 216 -4.05 -8.39 -17.41
N GLY A 217 -4.03 -7.86 -18.64
CA GLY A 217 -4.79 -8.35 -19.79
C GLY A 217 -3.94 -9.01 -20.86
N ARG A 218 -2.61 -9.04 -20.69
CA ARG A 218 -1.68 -9.52 -21.73
C ARG A 218 -1.81 -11.02 -21.99
N GLU A 219 -1.52 -11.41 -23.23
CA GLU A 219 -1.35 -12.82 -23.58
C GLU A 219 -0.15 -13.43 -22.83
N GLY A 220 -0.31 -14.69 -22.40
CA GLY A 220 0.78 -15.43 -21.77
C GLY A 220 0.98 -15.18 -20.27
N MET A 221 0.00 -14.56 -19.57
CA MET A 221 0.01 -14.54 -18.10
C MET A 221 0.13 -15.96 -17.55
N SER A 222 1.06 -16.14 -16.62
CA SER A 222 1.22 -17.40 -15.91
C SER A 222 0.03 -17.66 -14.99
N ALA A 223 -0.16 -18.93 -14.59
CA ALA A 223 -1.22 -19.30 -13.65
C ALA A 223 -1.09 -18.55 -12.31
N ASP A 224 0.14 -18.30 -11.85
CA ASP A 224 0.40 -17.53 -10.64
C ASP A 224 0.01 -16.06 -10.82
N GLU A 225 0.31 -15.43 -11.97
CA GLU A 225 -0.06 -14.04 -12.21
C GLU A 225 -1.58 -13.87 -12.26
N SER A 226 -2.28 -14.78 -12.94
CA SER A 226 -3.74 -14.77 -12.99
C SER A 226 -4.35 -14.96 -11.59
N ALA A 227 -3.85 -15.92 -10.81
CA ALA A 227 -4.31 -16.14 -9.45
C ALA A 227 -4.01 -14.95 -8.53
N ALA A 228 -2.83 -14.33 -8.65
CA ALA A 228 -2.47 -13.14 -7.88
C ALA A 228 -3.39 -11.96 -8.20
N PHE A 229 -3.77 -11.81 -9.48
CA PHE A 229 -4.72 -10.77 -9.90
C PHE A 229 -6.13 -11.05 -9.37
N GLU A 230 -6.59 -12.30 -9.35
CA GLU A 230 -7.84 -12.67 -8.67
C GLU A 230 -7.81 -12.32 -7.17
N GLU A 231 -6.70 -12.62 -6.48
CA GLU A 231 -6.54 -12.24 -5.06
C GLU A 231 -6.69 -10.73 -4.85
N PHE A 232 -6.04 -9.95 -5.71
CA PHE A 232 -6.11 -8.48 -5.72
C PHE A 232 -7.54 -7.97 -5.96
N LEU A 233 -8.20 -8.46 -7.01
CA LEU A 233 -9.56 -8.07 -7.37
C LEU A 233 -10.57 -8.41 -6.27
N PHE A 234 -10.48 -9.60 -5.68
CA PHE A 234 -11.46 -10.04 -4.68
C PHE A 234 -11.17 -9.59 -3.25
N ASN A 235 -9.98 -9.07 -2.95
CA ASN A 235 -9.51 -8.84 -1.57
C ASN A 235 -9.55 -10.14 -0.75
N MET A 236 -9.03 -11.21 -1.34
CA MET A 236 -9.01 -12.57 -0.77
C MET A 236 -7.71 -13.28 -1.09
N THR A 237 -7.37 -14.29 -0.30
CA THR A 237 -6.28 -15.20 -0.66
C THR A 237 -6.78 -16.32 -1.58
N SER A 238 -5.87 -16.97 -2.30
CA SER A 238 -6.18 -18.12 -3.15
C SER A 238 -6.81 -19.27 -2.38
N GLU A 239 -6.48 -19.46 -1.10
CA GLU A 239 -7.11 -20.46 -0.23
C GLU A 239 -8.56 -20.12 0.07
N GLU A 240 -8.87 -18.84 0.31
CA GLU A 240 -10.22 -18.35 0.51
C GLU A 240 -11.04 -18.55 -0.77
N LEU A 241 -10.51 -18.12 -1.92
CA LEU A 241 -11.16 -18.31 -3.22
C LEU A 241 -11.39 -19.80 -3.54
N ALA A 242 -10.41 -20.67 -3.25
CA ALA A 242 -10.56 -22.11 -3.41
C ALA A 242 -11.64 -22.70 -2.48
N THR A 243 -11.80 -22.14 -1.29
CA THR A 243 -12.86 -22.53 -0.35
C THR A 243 -14.23 -22.12 -0.87
N LEU A 244 -14.38 -20.88 -1.35
CA LEU A 244 -15.62 -20.41 -1.97
C LEU A 244 -15.98 -21.24 -3.21
N ARG A 245 -15.02 -21.52 -4.10
CA ARG A 245 -15.23 -22.35 -5.31
C ARG A 245 -15.71 -23.75 -4.97
N ARG A 246 -15.12 -24.40 -3.96
CA ARG A 246 -15.57 -25.72 -3.48
C ARG A 246 -16.99 -25.67 -2.91
N ALA A 247 -17.30 -24.65 -2.10
CA ALA A 247 -18.63 -24.48 -1.54
C ALA A 247 -19.69 -24.22 -2.63
N MET A 248 -19.38 -23.41 -3.65
CA MET A 248 -20.27 -23.21 -4.81
C MET A 248 -20.57 -24.51 -5.54
N GLN A 249 -19.54 -25.34 -5.77
CA GLN A 249 -19.72 -26.65 -6.43
C GLN A 249 -20.60 -27.59 -5.59
N GLN A 250 -20.37 -27.66 -4.28
CA GLN A 250 -21.12 -28.52 -3.36
C GLN A 250 -22.59 -28.08 -3.22
N GLN A 251 -22.84 -26.78 -3.26
CA GLN A 251 -24.19 -26.20 -3.17
C GLN A 251 -24.86 -26.01 -4.54
N HIS A 252 -24.20 -26.41 -5.62
CA HIS A 252 -24.65 -26.22 -7.01
C HIS A 252 -25.04 -24.76 -7.35
N LEU A 253 -24.28 -23.79 -6.82
CA LEU A 253 -24.49 -22.37 -7.08
C LEU A 253 -23.74 -21.92 -8.34
N SER A 254 -24.42 -21.14 -9.17
CA SER A 254 -23.81 -20.49 -10.34
C SER A 254 -23.23 -19.11 -10.04
N ALA A 255 -23.73 -18.43 -9.00
CA ALA A 255 -23.24 -17.14 -8.55
C ALA A 255 -23.43 -16.97 -7.04
N VAL A 256 -22.60 -16.12 -6.42
CA VAL A 256 -22.58 -15.86 -4.99
C VAL A 256 -22.50 -14.38 -4.67
N SER A 257 -22.94 -14.02 -3.47
CA SER A 257 -22.91 -12.65 -2.95
C SER A 257 -21.82 -12.48 -1.88
N PRO A 258 -21.45 -11.23 -1.55
CA PRO A 258 -20.56 -10.95 -0.41
C PRO A 258 -21.05 -11.53 0.91
N ALA A 259 -22.36 -11.45 1.19
CA ALA A 259 -22.96 -12.01 2.39
C ALA A 259 -22.77 -13.54 2.48
N TRP A 260 -22.95 -14.25 1.36
CA TRP A 260 -22.68 -15.68 1.29
C TRP A 260 -21.19 -15.98 1.48
N ALA A 261 -20.30 -15.19 0.86
CA ALA A 261 -18.86 -15.37 1.02
C ALA A 261 -18.41 -15.17 2.47
N ALA A 262 -18.98 -14.17 3.16
CA ALA A 262 -18.74 -13.92 4.58
C ALA A 262 -19.15 -15.11 5.46
N GLU A 263 -20.32 -15.69 5.17
CA GLU A 263 -20.84 -16.87 5.88
C GLU A 263 -19.91 -18.09 5.70
N ILE A 264 -19.51 -18.38 4.46
CA ILE A 264 -18.66 -19.54 4.15
C ILE A 264 -17.25 -19.41 4.73
N LEU A 265 -16.68 -18.20 4.72
CA LEU A 265 -15.34 -17.95 5.26
C LEU A 265 -15.33 -17.72 6.78
N GLY A 266 -16.49 -17.54 7.41
CA GLY A 266 -16.59 -17.26 8.84
C GLY A 266 -15.94 -15.94 9.25
N ARG A 267 -15.84 -14.97 8.34
CA ARG A 267 -15.30 -13.62 8.60
C ARG A 267 -16.08 -12.56 7.85
N GLN A 268 -16.06 -11.34 8.36
CA GLN A 268 -16.63 -10.21 7.62
C GLN A 268 -15.80 -9.93 6.36
N ILE A 269 -16.53 -9.60 5.29
CA ILE A 269 -15.96 -9.04 4.07
C ILE A 269 -15.94 -7.53 4.24
N GLU A 270 -14.78 -6.93 4.02
CA GLU A 270 -14.63 -5.47 4.03
C GLU A 270 -15.32 -4.91 2.78
N GLU A 271 -16.32 -4.04 2.99
CA GLU A 271 -17.05 -3.34 1.94
C GLU A 271 -17.03 -1.84 2.22
N LEU A 272 -16.92 -1.03 1.17
CA LEU A 272 -17.09 0.42 1.23
C LEU A 272 -18.57 0.73 1.48
N GLU A 273 -18.85 1.61 2.45
CA GLU A 273 -20.22 2.04 2.78
C GLU A 273 -20.85 2.86 1.64
N HIS A 274 -20.06 3.73 1.01
CA HIS A 274 -20.49 4.58 -0.11
C HIS A 274 -19.64 4.35 -1.36
N ARG A 275 -20.28 4.45 -2.54
CA ARG A 275 -19.54 4.50 -3.81
C ARG A 275 -18.63 5.73 -3.81
N HIS A 276 -17.37 5.53 -4.21
CA HIS A 276 -16.30 6.55 -4.22
C HIS A 276 -15.77 6.98 -2.85
N GLU A 277 -16.17 6.32 -1.75
CA GLU A 277 -15.40 6.42 -0.51
C GLU A 277 -14.10 5.61 -0.63
N ILE A 278 -13.06 6.06 0.06
CA ILE A 278 -11.71 5.50 -0.03
C ILE A 278 -11.33 5.05 1.38
N ASP A 279 -11.02 3.76 1.52
CA ASP A 279 -10.51 3.18 2.75
C ASP A 279 -9.10 2.62 2.52
N PRO A 280 -8.05 3.46 2.55
CA PRO A 280 -6.70 3.00 2.31
C PRO A 280 -6.21 1.99 3.36
N MET A 281 -6.83 1.95 4.55
CA MET A 281 -6.53 0.92 5.55
C MET A 281 -7.07 -0.45 5.13
N ALA A 282 -8.23 -0.52 4.50
CA ALA A 282 -8.75 -1.78 3.94
C ALA A 282 -7.82 -2.34 2.86
N LEU A 283 -7.31 -1.47 1.97
CA LEU A 283 -6.32 -1.87 0.98
C LEU A 283 -5.02 -2.35 1.64
N TYR A 284 -4.52 -1.64 2.66
CA TYR A 284 -3.33 -2.05 3.41
C TYR A 284 -3.50 -3.44 4.05
N ARG A 285 -4.63 -3.69 4.73
CA ARG A 285 -4.96 -5.01 5.31
C ARG A 285 -5.05 -6.09 4.23
N SER A 286 -5.66 -5.77 3.09
CA SER A 286 -5.74 -6.67 1.94
C SER A 286 -4.37 -7.12 1.48
N TYR A 287 -3.50 -6.15 1.22
CA TYR A 287 -2.13 -6.40 0.77
C TYR A 287 -1.38 -7.27 1.78
N GLN A 288 -1.39 -6.89 3.07
CA GLN A 288 -0.70 -7.64 4.13
C GLN A 288 -1.17 -9.11 4.21
N ARG A 289 -2.48 -9.35 4.11
CA ARG A 289 -3.05 -10.70 4.10
C ARG A 289 -2.54 -11.53 2.91
N ARG A 290 -2.55 -10.93 1.71
CA ARG A 290 -2.09 -11.59 0.46
C ARG A 290 -0.59 -11.82 0.45
N GLN A 291 0.19 -10.84 0.92
CA GLN A 291 1.65 -10.95 1.05
C GLN A 291 2.04 -12.05 2.03
N LEU A 292 1.40 -12.12 3.20
CA LEU A 292 1.63 -13.19 4.18
C LEU A 292 1.31 -14.58 3.59
N ALA A 293 0.19 -14.69 2.86
CA ALA A 293 -0.19 -15.94 2.20
C ALA A 293 0.83 -16.34 1.12
N ALA A 294 1.30 -15.39 0.31
CA ALA A 294 2.32 -15.62 -0.70
C ALA A 294 3.66 -16.08 -0.09
N ASP A 295 4.08 -15.47 1.02
CA ASP A 295 5.29 -15.88 1.75
C ASP A 295 5.13 -17.29 2.37
N PHE A 296 3.96 -17.58 2.94
CA PHE A 296 3.67 -18.91 3.46
C PHE A 296 3.72 -19.98 2.35
N ARG A 297 3.14 -19.72 1.18
CA ARG A 297 3.20 -20.65 0.03
C ARG A 297 4.62 -20.87 -0.44
N LEU A 298 5.42 -19.81 -0.51
CA LEU A 298 6.82 -19.90 -0.88
C LEU A 298 7.60 -20.80 0.09
N MET A 299 7.41 -20.61 1.40
CA MET A 299 8.10 -21.39 2.44
C MET A 299 7.62 -22.85 2.54
N SER A 300 6.32 -23.09 2.42
CA SER A 300 5.70 -24.41 2.55
C SER A 300 5.60 -25.19 1.24
N ASN A 301 5.99 -24.56 0.12
CA ASN A 301 5.80 -25.07 -1.24
C ASN A 301 4.31 -25.42 -1.53
N SER A 302 3.38 -24.66 -0.96
CA SER A 302 1.94 -24.83 -1.18
C SER A 302 1.50 -24.25 -2.53
N PRO A 303 0.38 -24.72 -3.13
CA PRO A 303 -0.15 -24.18 -4.37
C PRO A 303 -0.63 -22.72 -4.25
N GLY A 304 -0.63 -21.99 -5.36
CA GLY A 304 -1.08 -20.61 -5.46
C GLY A 304 0.07 -19.62 -5.70
N PRO A 305 -0.25 -18.33 -5.89
CA PRO A 305 0.72 -17.34 -6.29
C PRO A 305 1.74 -17.06 -5.18
N ARG A 306 3.02 -17.00 -5.57
CA ARG A 306 4.16 -16.75 -4.66
C ARG A 306 4.53 -15.27 -4.51
N ARG A 307 3.86 -14.40 -5.26
CA ARG A 307 3.92 -12.95 -5.20
C ARG A 307 2.51 -12.39 -5.33
N THR A 308 2.29 -11.21 -4.76
CA THR A 308 1.05 -10.45 -4.97
C THR A 308 0.99 -9.90 -6.41
N ALA A 309 -0.20 -9.47 -6.86
CA ALA A 309 -0.37 -8.85 -8.17
C ALA A 309 0.55 -7.64 -8.34
N GLU A 310 0.67 -6.84 -7.29
CA GLU A 310 1.58 -5.69 -7.18
C GLU A 310 3.04 -6.12 -7.35
N GLY A 311 3.44 -7.24 -6.75
CA GLY A 311 4.80 -7.79 -6.89
C GLY A 311 5.11 -8.29 -8.30
N TYR A 312 4.12 -8.83 -9.02
CA TYR A 312 4.29 -9.18 -10.44
C TYR A 312 4.40 -7.93 -11.31
N LEU A 313 3.53 -6.95 -11.11
CA LEU A 313 3.57 -5.67 -11.82
C LEU A 313 4.91 -4.96 -11.61
N MET A 314 5.39 -4.86 -10.36
CA MET A 314 6.64 -4.17 -10.08
C MET A 314 7.87 -4.87 -10.64
N VAL A 315 7.91 -6.20 -10.65
CA VAL A 315 9.03 -6.91 -11.32
C VAL A 315 9.04 -6.58 -12.80
N TYR A 316 7.88 -6.57 -13.46
CA TYR A 316 7.78 -6.19 -14.86
C TYR A 316 8.24 -4.75 -15.11
N LEU A 317 7.76 -3.78 -14.32
CA LEU A 317 8.13 -2.38 -14.48
C LEU A 317 9.61 -2.13 -14.23
N LEU A 318 10.16 -2.72 -13.16
CA LEU A 318 11.57 -2.60 -12.83
C LEU A 318 12.46 -3.30 -13.86
N ASP A 319 12.00 -4.32 -14.58
CA ASP A 319 12.78 -4.97 -15.64
C ASP A 319 12.86 -4.14 -16.94
N GLN A 320 11.87 -3.27 -17.20
CA GLN A 320 11.82 -2.40 -18.39
C GLN A 320 12.67 -1.12 -18.27
N GLN A 321 13.03 -0.71 -17.05
CA GLN A 321 13.98 0.40 -16.82
C GLN A 321 15.40 0.00 -17.26
#